data_AF-A0A0N0TIC6-F1
#
_entry.id   AF-A0A0N0TIC6-F1
#
_cell.length_a   1.000
_cell.length_b   1.000
_cell.length_c   1.000
_cell.angle_alpha   90.00
_cell.angle_beta   90.00
_cell.angle_gamma   90.00
#
_symmetry.space_group_name_H-M   'P 1'
#
loop_
_entity.id
_entity.type
_entity.pdbx_description
1 polymer ?
#
loop_
_entity_poly.entity_id
_entity_poly.type
_entity_poly.pdbx_seq_one_letter_code
_entity_poly.pdbx_strand_id
1 'polypeptide(L)'
;MKGPRRGYWCECWTQDLTEQREPALLASFDAYAAPQADRWVAVTLRTISSALDADASDAAWEWLYDGRVETRRALLRSEPCMVSVTHEDIRITWTIRPVIFLPFLHRQGAELPSCAHDYKPRKPD
;
A
#
# COMPACT_ATOMS: atom_id res chain seq x y z
N MET A 1 -3.91 17.80 -24.02
CA MET A 1 -3.40 16.48 -23.60
C MET A 1 -3.03 16.57 -22.13
N LYS A 2 -3.50 15.66 -21.27
CA LYS A 2 -3.06 15.66 -19.85
C LYS A 2 -1.60 15.21 -19.82
N GLY A 3 -0.73 15.98 -19.17
CA GLY A 3 0.69 15.64 -19.01
C GLY A 3 0.92 14.58 -17.92
N PRO A 4 2.17 14.14 -17.71
CA PRO A 4 2.52 13.25 -16.61
C PRO A 4 2.05 13.82 -15.27
N ARG A 5 1.44 12.96 -14.43
CA ARG A 5 0.87 13.36 -13.14
C ARG A 5 1.56 12.64 -12.00
N ARG A 6 2.11 13.39 -11.05
CA ARG A 6 2.63 12.80 -9.81
C ARG A 6 1.49 12.20 -8.98
N GLY A 7 1.78 11.07 -8.33
CA GLY A 7 0.88 10.41 -7.41
C GLY A 7 1.59 9.31 -6.64
N TYR A 8 0.82 8.37 -6.14
CA TYR A 8 1.29 7.24 -5.35
C TYR A 8 0.64 5.97 -5.88
N TRP A 9 1.46 4.96 -6.13
CA TRP A 9 1.01 3.61 -6.40
C TRP A 9 0.92 2.90 -5.04
N CYS A 10 -0.30 2.52 -4.66
CA CYS A 10 -0.57 1.80 -3.43
C CYS A 10 -0.86 0.34 -3.76
N GLU A 11 -0.30 -0.59 -2.98
CA GLU A 11 -0.53 -2.03 -3.12
C GLU A 11 -0.77 -2.65 -1.75
N CYS A 12 -1.59 -3.68 -1.70
CA CYS A 12 -1.88 -4.49 -0.53
C CYS A 12 -1.46 -5.91 -0.82
N TRP A 13 -0.59 -6.44 0.02
CA TRP A 13 0.02 -7.76 -0.12
C TRP A 13 -0.36 -8.61 1.07
N THR A 14 -0.57 -9.90 0.84
CA THR A 14 -0.75 -10.90 1.90
C THR A 14 0.34 -11.95 1.81
N GLN A 15 0.96 -12.28 2.93
CA GLN A 15 1.99 -13.29 3.02
C GLN A 15 1.62 -14.29 4.12
N ASP A 16 1.58 -15.57 3.77
CA ASP A 16 1.58 -16.66 4.75
C ASP A 16 2.99 -16.81 5.33
N LEU A 17 3.11 -16.74 6.65
CA LEU A 17 4.37 -16.82 7.37
C LEU A 17 4.79 -18.26 7.71
N THR A 18 3.88 -19.22 7.57
CA THR A 18 4.18 -20.65 7.76
C THR A 18 4.71 -21.30 6.48
N GLU A 19 4.26 -20.80 5.33
CA GLU A 19 4.67 -21.31 4.03
C GLU A 19 5.81 -20.44 3.45
N GLN A 20 6.79 -21.09 2.80
CA GLN A 20 7.78 -20.35 1.99
C GLN A 20 7.18 -19.97 0.63
N ARG A 21 6.11 -19.17 0.63
CA ARG A 21 5.51 -18.61 -0.58
C ARG A 21 5.81 -17.12 -0.70
N GLU A 22 5.89 -16.67 -1.95
CA GLU A 22 5.98 -15.24 -2.27
C GLU A 22 4.68 -14.53 -1.84
N PRO A 23 4.76 -13.28 -1.35
CA PRO A 23 3.58 -12.49 -1.03
C PRO A 23 2.62 -12.36 -2.23
N ALA A 24 1.34 -12.59 -1.99
CA ALA A 24 0.30 -12.45 -3.00
C ALA A 24 -0.24 -11.01 -3.02
N LEU A 25 -0.37 -10.43 -4.21
CA LEU A 25 -1.02 -9.12 -4.37
C LEU A 25 -2.53 -9.28 -4.19
N LEU A 26 -3.08 -8.62 -3.17
CA LEU A 26 -4.51 -8.62 -2.88
C LEU A 26 -5.24 -7.46 -3.57
N ALA A 27 -4.63 -6.28 -3.60
CA ALA A 27 -5.22 -5.09 -4.20
C ALA A 27 -4.18 -4.06 -4.63
N SER A 28 -4.52 -3.26 -5.64
CA SER A 28 -3.73 -2.10 -6.08
C SER A 28 -4.64 -0.88 -6.25
N PHE A 29 -4.11 0.31 -5.96
CA PHE A 29 -4.84 1.57 -6.02
C PHE A 29 -3.92 2.74 -6.40
N ASP A 30 -4.35 3.51 -7.41
CA ASP A 30 -3.65 4.71 -7.84
C ASP A 30 -4.19 5.94 -7.08
N ALA A 31 -3.35 6.53 -6.24
CA ALA A 31 -3.68 7.74 -5.49
C ALA A 31 -3.01 8.97 -6.12
N TYR A 32 -3.77 10.03 -6.34
CA TYR A 32 -3.28 11.27 -6.92
C TYR A 32 -2.99 12.37 -5.89
N ALA A 33 -3.16 12.05 -4.61
CA ALA A 33 -2.84 12.93 -3.49
C ALA A 33 -2.48 12.08 -2.26
N ALA A 34 -1.58 12.60 -1.40
CA ALA A 34 -1.17 11.91 -0.17
C ALA A 34 -2.37 11.55 0.75
N PRO A 35 -3.38 12.44 0.95
CA PRO A 35 -4.58 12.10 1.74
C PRO A 35 -5.45 11.00 1.12
N GLN A 36 -5.33 10.75 -0.19
CA GLN A 36 -6.07 9.68 -0.86
C GLN A 36 -5.39 8.33 -0.59
N ALA A 37 -4.06 8.29 -0.64
CA ALA A 37 -3.26 7.10 -0.40
C ALA A 37 -3.40 6.60 1.05
N ASP A 38 -3.23 7.48 2.04
CA ASP A 38 -3.31 7.07 3.44
C ASP A 38 -4.76 6.76 3.87
N ARG A 39 -5.77 7.43 3.27
CA ARG A 39 -7.19 7.09 3.50
C ARG A 39 -7.53 5.70 2.97
N TRP A 40 -6.95 5.26 1.86
CA TRP A 40 -7.20 3.92 1.32
C TRP A 40 -6.78 2.82 2.31
N VAL A 41 -5.60 2.96 2.93
CA VAL A 41 -5.15 2.06 4.02
C VAL A 41 -6.07 2.18 5.24
N ALA A 42 -6.38 3.41 5.65
CA ALA A 42 -7.16 3.67 6.85
C ALA A 42 -8.63 3.22 6.77
N VAL A 43 -9.22 3.17 5.58
CA VAL A 43 -10.55 2.58 5.37
C VAL A 43 -10.45 1.06 5.48
N THR A 44 -9.48 0.45 4.80
CA THR A 44 -9.28 -1.01 4.82
C THR A 44 -9.06 -1.52 6.24
N LEU A 45 -8.15 -0.92 7.01
CA LEU A 45 -7.87 -1.31 8.40
C LEU A 45 -9.11 -1.18 9.31
N ARG A 46 -9.88 -0.10 9.18
CA ARG A 46 -11.14 0.06 9.94
C ARG A 46 -12.16 -1.01 9.60
N THR A 47 -12.22 -1.44 8.34
CA THR A 47 -13.16 -2.46 7.89
C THR A 47 -12.83 -3.84 8.43
N ILE A 48 -11.54 -4.19 8.51
CA ILE A 48 -11.11 -5.55 8.91
C ILE A 48 -10.80 -5.68 10.40
N SER A 49 -10.55 -4.57 11.12
CA SER A 49 -10.06 -4.59 12.51
C SER A 49 -10.88 -5.47 13.45
N SER A 50 -12.21 -5.49 13.36
CA SER A 50 -13.05 -6.31 14.25
C SER A 50 -12.99 -7.82 13.96
N ALA A 51 -12.43 -8.20 12.82
CA ALA A 51 -12.22 -9.60 12.43
C ALA A 51 -10.79 -10.08 12.71
N LEU A 52 -9.88 -9.17 13.10
CA LEU A 52 -8.52 -9.51 13.48
C LEU A 52 -8.47 -10.04 14.92
N ASP A 53 -7.41 -10.78 15.25
CA ASP A 53 -7.09 -11.09 16.64
C ASP A 53 -6.76 -9.80 17.44
N ALA A 54 -6.69 -9.93 18.76
CA ALA A 54 -6.55 -8.78 19.66
C ALA A 54 -5.27 -7.97 19.37
N ASP A 55 -4.14 -8.64 19.20
CA ASP A 55 -2.84 -7.98 18.97
C ASP A 55 -2.83 -7.26 17.61
N ALA A 56 -3.37 -7.90 16.58
CA ALA A 56 -3.49 -7.34 15.24
C ALA A 56 -4.47 -6.16 15.19
N SER A 57 -5.58 -6.24 15.94
CA SER A 57 -6.54 -5.15 16.09
C SER A 57 -5.89 -3.96 16.82
N ASP A 58 -5.14 -4.19 17.89
CA ASP A 58 -4.45 -3.14 18.63
C ASP A 58 -3.41 -2.42 17.75
N ALA A 59 -2.61 -3.18 16.98
CA ALA A 59 -1.67 -2.61 16.01
C ALA A 59 -2.39 -1.80 14.92
N ALA A 60 -3.55 -2.27 14.44
CA ALA A 60 -4.36 -1.53 13.49
C ALA A 60 -4.85 -0.19 14.08
N TRP A 61 -5.31 -0.20 15.34
CA TRP A 61 -5.74 1.01 16.03
C TRP A 61 -4.59 1.98 16.30
N GLU A 62 -3.44 1.50 16.77
CA GLU A 62 -2.24 2.31 16.97
C GLU A 62 -1.87 3.06 15.69
N TRP A 63 -1.85 2.36 14.55
CA TRP A 63 -1.60 3.02 13.27
C TRP A 63 -2.71 4.02 12.91
N LEU A 64 -3.98 3.69 13.13
CA LEU A 64 -5.11 4.55 12.79
C LEU A 64 -5.11 5.88 13.55
N TYR A 65 -4.62 5.89 14.79
CA TYR A 65 -4.54 7.07 15.66
C TYR A 65 -3.22 7.82 15.49
N ASP A 66 -2.10 7.13 15.62
CA ASP A 66 -0.77 7.77 15.71
C ASP A 66 0.02 7.59 14.42
N GLY A 67 0.10 6.36 13.89
CA GLY A 67 0.92 6.03 12.70
C GLY A 67 0.48 6.70 11.40
N ARG A 68 -0.80 7.07 11.29
CA ARG A 68 -1.39 7.68 10.09
C ARG A 68 -0.83 9.08 9.83
N VAL A 69 -0.58 9.87 10.88
CA VAL A 69 0.02 11.20 10.73
C VAL A 69 1.42 11.08 10.12
N GLU A 70 2.18 10.07 10.55
CA GLU A 70 3.57 9.90 10.11
C GLU A 70 3.66 9.33 8.71
N THR A 71 2.74 8.42 8.38
CA THR A 71 2.50 8.01 6.99
C THR A 71 2.22 9.22 6.11
N ARG A 72 1.28 10.10 6.51
CA ARG A 72 0.96 11.29 5.72
C ARG A 72 2.14 12.24 5.58
N ARG A 73 2.93 12.45 6.64
CA ARG A 73 4.14 13.28 6.58
C ARG A 73 5.18 12.72 5.60
N ALA A 74 5.43 11.40 5.63
CA ALA A 74 6.33 10.74 4.68
C ALA A 74 5.86 10.91 3.23
N LEU A 75 4.56 10.69 2.98
CA LEU A 75 3.99 10.87 1.65
C LEU A 75 4.13 12.31 1.15
N LEU A 76 3.88 13.31 2.00
CA LEU A 76 4.09 14.72 1.64
C LEU A 76 5.54 15.04 1.27
N ARG A 77 6.51 14.30 1.82
CA ARG A 77 7.94 14.37 1.43
C ARG A 77 8.30 13.50 0.21
N SER A 78 7.31 12.87 -0.42
CA SER A 78 7.51 11.90 -1.51
C SER A 78 8.41 10.73 -1.09
N GLU A 79 8.27 10.27 0.15
CA GLU A 79 8.95 9.08 0.66
C GLU A 79 8.04 7.85 0.52
N PRO A 80 8.57 6.69 0.10
CA PRO A 80 7.82 5.44 0.17
C PRO A 80 7.56 5.06 1.62
N CYS A 81 6.39 4.48 1.90
CA CYS A 81 6.05 4.01 3.23
C CYS A 81 5.36 2.64 3.20
N MET A 82 5.37 1.98 4.34
CA MET A 82 4.81 0.66 4.54
C MET A 82 3.99 0.65 5.83
N VAL A 83 2.86 -0.05 5.79
CA VAL A 83 2.02 -0.32 6.96
C VAL A 83 1.77 -1.82 6.96
N SER A 84 1.93 -2.48 8.10
CA SER A 84 1.75 -3.92 8.19
C SER A 84 0.97 -4.28 9.45
N VAL A 85 0.08 -5.26 9.33
CA VAL A 85 -0.54 -5.96 10.46
C VAL A 85 -0.33 -7.46 10.26
N THR A 86 -0.22 -8.22 11.34
CA THR A 86 -0.07 -9.68 11.28
C THR A 86 -1.23 -10.27 12.06
N HIS A 87 -2.06 -11.07 11.41
CA HIS A 87 -3.19 -11.78 12.02
C HIS A 87 -2.94 -13.27 11.88
N GLU A 88 -2.87 -13.98 13.01
CA GLU A 88 -2.37 -15.35 13.06
C GLU A 88 -1.04 -15.46 12.29
N ASP A 89 -0.95 -16.34 11.30
CA ASP A 89 0.23 -16.51 10.46
C ASP A 89 0.18 -15.70 9.15
N ILE A 90 -0.81 -14.81 8.97
CA ILE A 90 -0.94 -14.00 7.75
C ILE A 90 -0.48 -12.57 8.02
N ARG A 91 0.56 -12.13 7.31
CA ARG A 91 0.98 -10.74 7.27
C ARG A 91 0.29 -10.00 6.12
N ILE A 92 -0.40 -8.92 6.46
CA ILE A 92 -0.99 -8.00 5.49
C ILE A 92 -0.14 -6.74 5.46
N THR A 93 0.35 -6.37 4.28
CA THR A 93 1.24 -5.23 4.10
C THR A 93 0.72 -4.29 3.01
N TRP A 94 0.50 -3.03 3.38
CA TRP A 94 0.24 -1.95 2.45
C TRP A 94 1.53 -1.22 2.13
N THR A 95 1.90 -1.17 0.86
CA THR A 95 3.03 -0.38 0.36
C THR A 95 2.50 0.82 -0.41
N ILE A 96 3.04 2.00 -0.14
CA ILE A 96 2.72 3.23 -0.87
C ILE A 96 4.00 3.81 -1.41
N ARG A 97 4.10 3.96 -2.73
CA ARG A 97 5.31 4.45 -3.40
C ARG A 97 5.01 5.64 -4.30
N PRO A 98 5.79 6.72 -4.25
CA PRO A 98 5.63 7.88 -5.13
C PRO A 98 5.93 7.49 -6.59
N VAL A 99 5.08 7.89 -7.52
CA VAL A 99 5.21 7.59 -8.95
C VAL A 99 4.80 8.77 -9.82
N ILE A 100 5.18 8.71 -11.09
CA ILE A 100 4.68 9.59 -12.14
C ILE A 100 3.78 8.76 -13.05
N PHE A 101 2.47 9.03 -13.00
CA PHE A 101 1.49 8.41 -13.88
C PHE A 101 1.57 9.03 -15.27
N LEU A 102 1.68 8.16 -16.28
CA LEU A 102 1.63 8.58 -17.67
C LEU A 102 0.18 8.59 -18.18
N PRO A 103 -0.19 9.47 -19.13
CA PRO A 103 -1.59 9.77 -19.47
C PRO A 103 -2.41 8.65 -20.12
N PHE A 104 -1.83 7.45 -20.30
CA PHE A 104 -2.44 6.31 -21.01
C PHE A 104 -2.40 5.00 -20.22
N LEU A 105 -1.96 5.03 -18.96
CA LEU A 105 -1.84 3.86 -18.07
C LEU A 105 -2.81 3.97 -16.88
N HIS A 106 -4.09 4.28 -17.12
CA HIS A 106 -5.08 4.21 -16.05
C HIS A 106 -5.28 2.75 -15.66
N ARG A 107 -4.92 2.37 -14.42
CA ARG A 107 -5.14 1.03 -13.87
C ARG A 107 -6.39 1.07 -12.98
N GLN A 108 -7.37 0.23 -13.28
CA GLN A 108 -8.49 -0.06 -12.39
C GLN A 108 -8.61 -1.58 -12.23
N GLY A 109 -8.45 -2.08 -11.01
CA GLY A 109 -8.64 -3.50 -10.69
C GLY A 109 -7.36 -4.26 -10.35
N ALA A 110 -7.51 -5.57 -10.12
CA ALA A 110 -6.42 -6.50 -9.78
C ALA A 110 -5.55 -6.91 -10.99
N GLU A 111 -5.98 -6.61 -12.22
CA GLU A 111 -5.19 -6.87 -13.41
C GLU A 111 -4.12 -5.78 -13.59
N LEU A 112 -2.91 -6.11 -13.14
CA LEU A 112 -1.73 -5.34 -13.50
C LEU A 112 -1.39 -5.59 -14.98
N PRO A 113 -1.02 -4.56 -15.76
CA PRO A 113 -0.47 -4.79 -17.09
C PRO A 113 0.78 -5.66 -16.97
N SER A 114 1.03 -6.52 -17.95
CA SER A 114 2.14 -7.50 -17.94
C SER A 114 3.49 -6.89 -17.55
N CYS A 115 3.73 -5.64 -17.94
CA CYS A 115 4.95 -4.90 -17.64
C CYS A 115 5.11 -4.42 -16.18
N ALA A 116 4.12 -4.61 -15.32
CA ALA A 116 4.18 -4.16 -13.92
C ALA A 116 5.26 -4.85 -13.10
N HIS A 117 5.59 -6.11 -13.44
CA HIS A 117 6.60 -6.91 -12.77
C HIS A 117 8.00 -6.75 -13.40
N ASP A 118 8.10 -6.11 -14.56
CA ASP A 118 9.35 -5.96 -15.30
C ASP A 118 10.23 -4.80 -14.76
N TYR A 119 9.68 -3.94 -13.89
CA TYR A 119 10.45 -2.85 -13.32
C TYR A 119 11.43 -3.35 -12.25
N LYS A 120 12.72 -3.39 -12.60
CA LYS A 120 13.81 -3.59 -11.65
C LYS A 120 14.37 -2.22 -11.22
N PRO A 121 14.18 -1.79 -9.96
CA PRO A 121 14.74 -0.53 -9.49
C PRO A 121 16.27 -0.57 -9.64
N ARG A 122 16.84 0.46 -10.28
CA ARG A 122 18.30 0.60 -10.38
C ARG A 122 18.85 0.78 -8.97
N LYS A 123 19.76 -0.08 -8.54
CA LYS A 123 20.49 0.12 -7.29
C LYS A 123 21.24 1.46 -7.38
N PRO A 124 21.17 2.32 -6.35
CA PRO A 124 22.06 3.47 -6.28
C PRO A 124 23.51 2.98 -6.17
N ASP A 125 24.41 3.65 -6.88
CA ASP A 125 25.87 3.45 -6.82
C ASP A 125 26.43 3.94 -5.47
#